data_AF-A0A3D4KW46-F1
#
_entry.id   AF-A0A3D4KW46-F1
#
_cell.length_a   1.000
_cell.length_b   1.000
_cell.length_c   1.000
_cell.angle_alpha   90.00
_cell.angle_beta   90.00
_cell.angle_gamma   90.00
#
_symmetry.space_group_name_H-M   'P 1'
#
loop_
_entity.id
_entity.type
_entity.pdbx_description
1 polymer ?
#
loop_
_entity_poly.entity_id
_entity_poly.type
_entity_poly.pdbx_seq_one_letter_code
_entity_poly.pdbx_strand_id
1 'polypeptide(L)'
;MPRYTIRQNRIKSGCLAGFTMTSGGELVSDKDAMYHGVFLRGIDGGESGSAWGRFSFREESEGDVICNIYIFATDNRRRRGSKGEQDLDLDIYLSDPSIEVPDKTAMLKRLGARQYAGSSDCLMYDLKGRYLYVAIEAKGEGSLRLRSMMVDSTGDNFMETYPEIYRERNSFFHRYISIFSSIYNDYAGDIEALPELLDLDTCPVELLTIYGGWMGIDLRGDFLDEDILRDLVREAYSLNRMKGTKRAMERILEIILREKAIVLEHNQVKSRTAEDDVEIPEHFKTKGIYDVTILVKRHLTEELRHQIFFILDQFKPVRTRLNITQLDETPTADSNTYLDVNFRLPEERGATLDEEFVLDGTIVLQ
;
A
#
# COMPACT_ATOMS: atom_id res chain seq x y z
N MET A 1 -28.20 -8.77 0.50
CA MET A 1 -28.44 -9.24 -0.89
C MET A 1 -27.19 -9.89 -1.43
N PRO A 2 -27.27 -10.89 -2.33
CA PRO A 2 -26.07 -11.53 -2.84
C PRO A 2 -25.39 -10.63 -3.89
N ARG A 3 -24.31 -9.98 -3.43
CA ARG A 3 -23.29 -9.30 -4.23
C ARG A 3 -22.20 -10.31 -4.54
N TYR A 4 -21.95 -10.56 -5.81
CA TYR A 4 -20.97 -11.53 -6.28
C TYR A 4 -19.71 -10.79 -6.75
N THR A 5 -18.66 -10.85 -5.94
CA THR A 5 -17.33 -10.39 -6.35
C THR A 5 -16.65 -11.45 -7.23
N ILE A 6 -16.25 -11.06 -8.43
CA ILE A 6 -15.55 -11.95 -9.36
C ILE A 6 -14.07 -11.96 -8.99
N ARG A 7 -13.68 -12.96 -8.19
CA ARG A 7 -12.29 -13.14 -7.72
C ARG A 7 -11.44 -13.93 -8.72
N GLN A 8 -10.12 -13.93 -8.50
CA GLN A 8 -9.11 -14.62 -9.33
C GLN A 8 -9.50 -16.03 -9.77
N ASN A 9 -10.01 -16.86 -8.85
CA ASN A 9 -10.38 -18.25 -9.16
C ASN A 9 -11.43 -18.33 -10.29
N ARG A 10 -12.35 -17.36 -10.33
CA ARG A 10 -13.38 -17.31 -11.37
C ARG A 10 -12.82 -16.84 -12.69
N ILE A 11 -11.96 -15.83 -12.67
CA ILE A 11 -11.27 -15.32 -13.85
C ILE A 11 -10.42 -16.44 -14.48
N LYS A 12 -9.66 -17.18 -13.66
CA LYS A 12 -8.89 -18.36 -14.11
C LYS A 12 -9.75 -19.50 -14.67
N SER A 13 -10.99 -19.66 -14.19
CA SER A 13 -11.91 -20.68 -14.70
C SER A 13 -12.56 -20.32 -16.04
N GLY A 14 -12.43 -19.07 -16.47
CA GLY A 14 -12.87 -18.57 -17.77
C GLY A 14 -11.80 -18.74 -18.85
N CYS A 15 -11.95 -17.99 -19.93
CA CYS A 15 -10.92 -17.86 -20.96
C CYS A 15 -10.40 -16.42 -20.99
N LEU A 16 -9.08 -16.27 -20.93
CA LEU A 16 -8.37 -15.02 -21.12
C LEU A 16 -7.60 -15.08 -22.43
N ALA A 17 -7.84 -14.12 -23.32
CA ALA A 17 -7.08 -13.92 -24.54
C ALA A 17 -6.46 -12.52 -24.48
N GLY A 18 -5.14 -12.42 -24.67
CA GLY A 18 -4.42 -11.14 -24.64
C GLY A 18 -4.41 -10.42 -23.28
N PHE A 19 -4.74 -11.09 -22.18
CA PHE A 19 -4.63 -10.53 -20.83
C PHE A 19 -3.73 -11.39 -19.96
N THR A 20 -2.87 -10.73 -19.18
CA THR A 20 -2.08 -11.33 -18.11
C THR A 20 -2.69 -10.95 -16.76
N MET A 21 -2.66 -11.87 -15.80
CA MET A 21 -3.25 -11.64 -14.48
C MET A 21 -2.15 -11.45 -13.43
N THR A 22 -2.24 -10.36 -12.66
CA THR A 22 -1.31 -10.08 -11.55
C THR A 22 -1.67 -10.90 -10.30
N SER A 23 -0.73 -10.97 -9.33
CA SER A 23 -0.95 -11.61 -8.03
C SER A 23 -2.11 -11.00 -7.22
N GLY A 24 -2.46 -9.74 -7.48
CA GLY A 24 -3.62 -9.04 -6.93
C GLY A 24 -4.95 -9.35 -7.63
N GLY A 25 -4.92 -10.05 -8.78
CA GLY A 25 -6.12 -10.42 -9.53
C GLY A 25 -6.62 -9.35 -10.50
N GLU A 26 -5.76 -8.40 -10.82
CA GLU A 26 -5.98 -7.41 -11.87
C GLU A 26 -5.60 -8.03 -13.22
N LEU A 27 -6.32 -7.65 -14.27
CA LEU A 27 -6.04 -8.08 -15.64
C LEU A 27 -5.36 -6.94 -16.40
N VAL A 28 -4.19 -7.21 -16.95
CA VAL A 28 -3.39 -6.25 -17.73
C VAL A 28 -3.32 -6.73 -19.17
N SER A 29 -3.68 -5.87 -20.12
CA SER A 29 -3.60 -6.17 -21.55
C SER A 29 -2.15 -6.41 -21.99
N ASP A 30 -1.94 -7.47 -22.76
CA ASP A 30 -0.67 -7.76 -23.43
C ASP A 30 -0.56 -6.96 -24.73
N LYS A 31 0.53 -6.21 -24.93
CA LYS A 31 0.69 -5.35 -26.11
C LYS A 31 0.90 -6.16 -27.41
N ASP A 32 1.37 -7.40 -27.30
CA ASP A 32 1.69 -8.24 -28.46
C ASP A 32 0.50 -9.09 -28.93
N ALA A 33 -0.60 -9.07 -28.18
CA ALA A 33 -1.79 -9.85 -28.50
C ALA A 33 -2.68 -9.14 -29.51
N MET A 34 -3.11 -9.86 -30.55
CA MET A 34 -4.02 -9.35 -31.58
C MET A 34 -5.46 -9.14 -31.05
N TYR A 35 -5.86 -9.88 -30.01
CA TYR A 35 -7.19 -9.80 -29.43
C TYR A 35 -7.14 -9.82 -27.91
N HIS A 36 -7.91 -8.93 -27.30
CA HIS A 36 -8.05 -8.79 -25.85
C HIS A 36 -9.48 -9.17 -25.44
N GLY A 37 -9.64 -10.34 -24.84
CA GLY A 37 -10.95 -10.90 -24.47
C GLY A 37 -10.93 -11.60 -23.12
N VAL A 38 -11.91 -11.28 -22.28
CA VAL A 38 -12.20 -11.96 -21.01
C VAL A 38 -13.57 -12.61 -21.12
N PHE A 39 -13.63 -13.94 -21.02
CA PHE A 39 -14.88 -14.70 -21.07
C PHE A 39 -15.08 -15.46 -19.77
N LEU A 40 -16.12 -15.11 -19.02
CA LEU A 40 -16.42 -15.75 -17.75
C LEU A 40 -17.41 -16.91 -17.93
N ARG A 41 -17.24 -17.96 -17.13
CA ARG A 41 -18.26 -19.01 -16.99
C ARG A 41 -19.54 -18.46 -16.36
N GLY A 42 -20.69 -19.04 -16.67
CA GLY A 42 -22.00 -18.57 -16.20
C GLY A 42 -22.09 -18.48 -14.68
N ILE A 43 -22.42 -17.30 -14.16
CA ILE A 43 -22.71 -17.08 -12.74
C ILE A 43 -24.09 -17.67 -12.47
N ASP A 44 -24.18 -18.61 -11.53
CA ASP A 44 -25.42 -19.32 -11.19
C ASP A 44 -26.17 -18.55 -10.09
N GLY A 45 -27.36 -18.05 -10.41
CA GLY A 45 -28.30 -17.41 -9.48
C GLY A 45 -29.08 -18.40 -8.61
N GLY A 46 -28.92 -19.71 -8.84
CA GLY A 46 -29.54 -20.78 -8.05
C GLY A 46 -30.94 -21.18 -8.52
N GLU A 47 -31.75 -20.22 -8.97
CA GLU A 47 -33.14 -20.45 -9.38
C GLU A 47 -33.41 -20.05 -10.84
N SER A 48 -34.38 -20.71 -11.47
CA SER A 48 -34.86 -20.33 -12.82
C SER A 48 -35.49 -18.95 -12.78
N GLY A 49 -35.22 -18.12 -13.78
CA GLY A 49 -35.73 -16.76 -13.87
C GLY A 49 -35.09 -15.77 -12.91
N SER A 50 -33.93 -16.13 -12.32
CA SER A 50 -33.14 -15.23 -11.47
C SER A 50 -32.95 -13.88 -12.17
N ALA A 51 -33.30 -12.81 -11.47
CA ALA A 51 -33.16 -11.47 -12.03
C ALA A 51 -31.75 -10.93 -11.72
N TRP A 52 -31.20 -10.14 -12.64
CA TRP A 52 -29.89 -9.53 -12.49
C TRP A 52 -30.02 -8.00 -12.36
N GLY A 53 -29.07 -7.38 -11.68
CA GLY A 53 -29.12 -5.97 -11.31
C GLY A 53 -28.09 -5.15 -12.05
N ARG A 54 -26.83 -5.25 -11.61
CA ARG A 54 -25.73 -4.39 -12.07
C ARG A 54 -24.45 -5.18 -12.23
N PHE A 55 -23.70 -4.89 -13.29
CA PHE A 55 -22.33 -5.38 -13.49
C PHE A 55 -21.41 -4.17 -13.56
N SER A 56 -20.41 -4.12 -12.70
CA SER A 56 -19.47 -3.00 -12.61
C SER A 56 -18.04 -3.51 -12.52
N PHE A 57 -17.10 -2.77 -13.09
CA PHE A 57 -15.67 -2.96 -12.92
C PHE A 57 -14.96 -1.62 -12.96
N ARG A 58 -13.69 -1.58 -12.54
CA ARG A 58 -12.83 -0.41 -12.74
C ARG A 58 -11.89 -0.67 -13.91
N GLU A 59 -11.85 0.28 -14.82
CA GLU A 59 -10.92 0.29 -15.94
C GLU A 59 -9.94 1.45 -15.83
N GLU A 60 -8.67 1.18 -16.11
CA GLU A 60 -7.63 2.18 -16.32
C GLU A 60 -7.05 1.92 -17.70
N SER A 61 -7.28 2.85 -18.62
CA SER A 61 -6.81 2.76 -20.00
C SER A 61 -5.80 3.87 -20.30
N GLU A 62 -4.68 3.52 -20.91
CA GLU A 62 -3.74 4.47 -21.51
C GLU A 62 -3.80 4.34 -23.04
N GLY A 63 -4.31 5.36 -23.73
CA GLY A 63 -4.49 5.37 -25.18
C GLY A 63 -5.96 5.32 -25.60
N ASP A 64 -6.21 4.96 -26.86
CA ASP A 64 -7.55 4.89 -27.44
C ASP A 64 -8.05 3.44 -27.40
N VAL A 65 -8.49 3.00 -26.21
CA VAL A 65 -9.01 1.65 -25.96
C VAL A 65 -10.48 1.73 -25.58
N ILE A 66 -11.32 0.97 -26.29
CA ILE A 66 -12.76 0.86 -26.04
C ILE A 66 -13.09 -0.55 -25.57
N CYS A 67 -13.68 -0.65 -24.38
CA CYS A 67 -14.22 -1.90 -23.84
C CYS A 67 -15.65 -2.15 -24.36
N ASN A 68 -15.87 -3.31 -24.98
CA ASN A 68 -17.19 -3.84 -25.33
C ASN A 68 -17.55 -4.96 -24.37
N ILE A 69 -18.68 -4.83 -23.69
CA ILE A 69 -19.17 -5.81 -22.72
C ILE A 69 -20.39 -6.50 -23.31
N TYR A 70 -20.37 -7.82 -23.30
CA TYR A 70 -21.46 -8.68 -23.75
C TYR A 70 -22.05 -9.40 -22.56
N ILE A 71 -23.34 -9.17 -22.30
CA ILE A 71 -24.06 -9.75 -21.17
C ILE A 71 -25.24 -10.58 -21.67
N PHE A 72 -25.32 -11.82 -21.23
CA PHE A 72 -26.40 -12.74 -21.60
C PHE A 72 -26.90 -13.54 -20.40
N ALA A 73 -28.22 -13.53 -20.17
CA ALA A 73 -28.85 -14.31 -19.11
C ALA A 73 -29.73 -15.43 -19.71
N THR A 74 -29.68 -16.63 -19.12
CA THR A 74 -30.43 -17.79 -19.60
C THR A 74 -30.71 -18.79 -18.48
N ASP A 75 -31.86 -19.45 -18.51
CA ASP A 75 -32.14 -20.58 -17.59
C ASP A 75 -31.43 -21.86 -18.01
N ASN A 76 -31.16 -22.01 -19.31
CA ASN A 76 -30.54 -23.19 -19.88
C ASN A 76 -29.10 -22.90 -20.29
N ARG A 77 -28.16 -23.66 -19.70
CA ARG A 77 -26.73 -23.65 -20.03
C ARG A 77 -26.41 -24.32 -21.38
N ARG A 78 -27.25 -25.25 -21.81
CA ARG A 78 -27.13 -25.95 -23.10
C ARG A 78 -27.92 -25.23 -24.19
N ARG A 79 -27.30 -25.02 -25.35
CA ARG A 79 -27.90 -24.36 -26.51
C ARG A 79 -27.60 -25.12 -27.79
N ARG A 80 -28.49 -25.00 -28.77
CA ARG A 80 -28.30 -25.63 -30.09
C ARG A 80 -27.14 -24.96 -30.84
N GLY A 81 -26.19 -25.75 -31.30
CA GLY A 81 -25.02 -25.28 -32.04
C GLY A 81 -25.37 -24.65 -33.40
N SER A 82 -24.41 -23.90 -33.98
CA SER A 82 -24.59 -23.19 -35.26
C SER A 82 -24.75 -24.07 -36.51
N LYS A 83 -24.46 -25.37 -36.41
CA LYS A 83 -24.38 -26.29 -37.55
C LYS A 83 -25.16 -27.59 -37.33
N GLY A 84 -26.27 -27.55 -36.61
CA GLY A 84 -27.15 -28.72 -36.45
C GLY A 84 -26.58 -29.88 -35.62
N GLU A 85 -25.34 -29.78 -35.13
CA GLU A 85 -24.75 -30.73 -34.19
C GLU A 85 -25.01 -30.34 -32.73
N GLN A 86 -24.86 -31.37 -31.87
CA GLN A 86 -25.18 -31.55 -30.45
C GLN A 86 -25.33 -30.30 -29.56
N ASP A 87 -26.11 -30.46 -28.50
CA ASP A 87 -26.27 -29.46 -27.43
C ASP A 87 -24.90 -28.94 -26.95
N LEU A 88 -24.62 -27.67 -27.24
CA LEU A 88 -23.41 -26.98 -26.85
C LEU A 88 -23.56 -26.44 -25.44
N ASP A 89 -22.62 -26.78 -24.57
CA ASP A 89 -22.52 -26.19 -23.24
C ASP A 89 -21.81 -24.83 -23.33
N LEU A 90 -22.51 -23.75 -22.97
CA LEU A 90 -21.99 -22.39 -23.06
C LEU A 90 -20.76 -22.13 -22.19
N ASP A 91 -20.66 -22.76 -21.01
CA ASP A 91 -19.48 -22.60 -20.15
C ASP A 91 -18.26 -23.21 -20.81
N ILE A 92 -18.41 -24.40 -21.43
CA ILE A 92 -17.31 -25.08 -22.11
C ILE A 92 -16.87 -24.26 -23.32
N TYR A 93 -17.83 -23.85 -24.17
CA TYR A 93 -17.53 -23.07 -25.36
C TYR A 93 -16.84 -21.73 -25.05
N LEU A 94 -17.32 -20.99 -24.04
CA LEU A 94 -16.74 -19.69 -23.70
C LEU A 94 -15.39 -19.83 -22.98
N SER A 95 -15.18 -20.91 -22.22
CA SER A 95 -13.89 -21.18 -21.55
C SER A 95 -12.85 -21.91 -22.42
N ASP A 96 -13.18 -22.34 -23.64
CA ASP A 96 -12.23 -23.02 -24.54
C ASP A 96 -11.21 -22.04 -25.14
N PRO A 97 -9.91 -22.16 -24.85
CA PRO A 97 -8.88 -21.27 -25.39
C PRO A 97 -8.61 -21.48 -26.89
N SER A 98 -9.07 -22.58 -27.49
CA SER A 98 -8.87 -22.89 -28.91
C SER A 98 -9.78 -22.08 -29.84
N ILE A 99 -10.80 -21.43 -29.28
CA ILE A 99 -11.79 -20.66 -30.02
C ILE A 99 -11.42 -19.18 -29.93
N GLU A 100 -11.30 -18.53 -31.08
CA GLU A 100 -10.89 -17.12 -31.14
C GLU A 100 -11.95 -16.17 -30.55
N VAL A 101 -11.50 -15.00 -30.08
CA VAL A 101 -12.35 -13.94 -29.51
C VAL A 101 -13.48 -13.51 -30.46
N PRO A 102 -13.26 -13.32 -31.77
CA PRO A 102 -14.32 -12.93 -32.71
C PRO A 102 -15.44 -13.98 -32.81
N ASP A 103 -15.12 -15.28 -32.78
CA ASP A 103 -16.11 -16.35 -32.87
C ASP A 103 -16.99 -16.41 -31.61
N LYS A 104 -16.37 -16.26 -30.44
CA LYS A 104 -17.10 -16.21 -29.15
C LYS A 104 -18.04 -15.01 -29.08
N THR A 105 -17.57 -13.82 -29.49
CA THR A 105 -18.40 -12.61 -29.49
C THR A 105 -19.52 -12.69 -30.52
N ALA A 106 -19.28 -13.25 -31.71
CA ALA A 106 -20.32 -13.50 -32.71
C ALA A 106 -21.40 -14.46 -32.20
N MET A 107 -21.00 -15.52 -31.49
CA MET A 107 -21.93 -16.45 -30.84
C MET A 107 -22.80 -15.74 -29.80
N LEU A 108 -22.20 -14.93 -28.92
CA LEU A 108 -22.94 -14.16 -27.91
C LEU A 108 -23.94 -13.19 -28.55
N LYS A 109 -23.54 -12.47 -29.61
CA LYS A 109 -24.44 -11.58 -30.37
C LYS A 109 -25.63 -12.34 -30.94
N ARG A 110 -25.40 -13.53 -31.50
CA ARG A 110 -26.48 -14.37 -32.05
C ARG A 110 -27.45 -14.87 -30.99
N LEU A 111 -26.96 -15.14 -29.78
CA LEU A 111 -27.79 -15.51 -28.64
C LEU A 111 -28.62 -14.35 -28.09
N GLY A 112 -28.42 -13.13 -28.59
CA GLY A 112 -29.12 -11.93 -28.13
C GLY A 112 -28.47 -11.29 -26.91
N ALA A 113 -27.15 -11.45 -26.73
CA ALA A 113 -26.43 -10.74 -25.67
C ALA A 113 -26.59 -9.22 -25.83
N ARG A 114 -26.82 -8.53 -24.71
CA ARG A 114 -26.77 -7.07 -24.63
C ARG A 114 -25.33 -6.61 -24.77
N GLN A 115 -25.10 -5.60 -25.59
CA GLN A 115 -23.78 -4.99 -25.77
C GLN A 115 -23.75 -3.61 -25.12
N TYR A 116 -22.76 -3.37 -24.27
CA TYR A 116 -22.44 -2.06 -23.70
C TYR A 116 -21.05 -1.67 -24.19
N ALA A 117 -20.88 -0.47 -24.72
CA ALA A 117 -19.61 0.02 -25.26
C ALA A 117 -19.15 1.24 -24.47
N GLY A 118 -17.87 1.24 -24.05
CA GLY A 118 -17.25 2.37 -23.34
C GLY A 118 -17.92 2.71 -22.00
N SER A 119 -18.50 1.72 -21.33
CA SER A 119 -19.10 1.89 -20.00
C SER A 119 -18.57 0.81 -19.07
N SER A 120 -17.95 1.22 -17.97
CA SER A 120 -17.48 0.31 -16.92
C SER A 120 -18.60 -0.15 -15.97
N ASP A 121 -19.82 0.38 -16.17
CA ASP A 121 -21.01 0.11 -15.39
C ASP A 121 -22.21 -0.23 -16.30
N CYS A 122 -22.81 -1.40 -16.07
CA CYS A 122 -23.88 -1.97 -16.90
C CYS A 122 -25.09 -2.32 -16.04
N LEU A 123 -26.23 -1.66 -16.27
CA LEU A 123 -27.51 -1.98 -15.64
C LEU A 123 -28.20 -3.11 -16.43
N MET A 124 -28.60 -4.17 -15.73
CA MET A 124 -29.11 -5.44 -16.29
C MET A 124 -30.55 -5.76 -15.84
N TYR A 125 -31.33 -4.76 -15.44
CA TYR A 125 -32.64 -4.95 -14.81
C TYR A 125 -33.71 -5.63 -15.69
N ASP A 126 -33.51 -5.67 -17.00
CA ASP A 126 -34.35 -6.38 -17.97
C ASP A 126 -33.93 -7.85 -18.17
N LEU A 127 -32.75 -8.25 -17.69
CA LEU A 127 -32.22 -9.60 -17.85
C LEU A 127 -32.70 -10.54 -16.75
N LYS A 128 -33.23 -11.70 -17.17
CA LYS A 128 -33.66 -12.79 -16.29
C LYS A 128 -33.15 -14.12 -16.81
N GLY A 129 -32.65 -14.94 -15.90
CA GLY A 129 -32.20 -16.30 -16.19
C GLY A 129 -31.29 -16.82 -15.08
N ARG A 130 -31.31 -18.13 -14.84
CA ARG A 130 -30.48 -18.79 -13.84
C ARG A 130 -28.99 -18.50 -14.01
N TYR A 131 -28.48 -18.50 -15.24
CA TYR A 131 -27.07 -18.31 -15.55
C TYR A 131 -26.83 -16.94 -16.21
N LEU A 132 -25.89 -16.16 -15.66
CA LEU A 132 -25.40 -14.92 -16.26
C LEU A 132 -24.01 -15.10 -16.86
N TYR A 133 -23.90 -14.85 -18.16
CA TYR A 133 -22.66 -14.83 -18.92
C TYR A 133 -22.21 -13.40 -19.13
N VAL A 134 -20.95 -13.13 -18.79
CA VAL A 134 -20.30 -11.83 -18.97
C VAL A 134 -19.03 -12.05 -19.78
N ALA A 135 -18.89 -11.29 -20.87
CA ALA A 135 -17.66 -11.22 -21.64
C ALA A 135 -17.25 -9.77 -21.87
N ILE A 136 -15.95 -9.50 -21.86
CA ILE A 136 -15.37 -8.19 -22.10
C ILE A 136 -14.39 -8.34 -23.26
N GLU A 137 -14.55 -7.53 -24.30
CA GLU A 137 -13.68 -7.45 -25.48
C GLU A 137 -13.12 -6.03 -25.53
N ALA A 138 -11.81 -5.88 -25.40
CA ALA A 138 -11.14 -4.60 -25.57
C ALA A 138 -10.65 -4.44 -27.01
N LYS A 139 -10.85 -3.26 -27.60
CA LYS A 139 -10.39 -2.90 -28.94
C LYS A 139 -9.70 -1.56 -28.91
N GLY A 140 -8.62 -1.43 -29.66
CA GLY A 140 -7.91 -0.17 -29.79
C GLY A 140 -6.42 -0.33 -29.53
N GLU A 141 -5.71 0.79 -29.53
CA GLU A 141 -4.26 0.84 -29.35
C GLU A 141 -3.96 1.49 -27.99
N GLY A 142 -3.33 0.74 -27.09
CA GLY A 142 -3.07 1.21 -25.75
C GLY A 142 -2.86 0.09 -24.73
N SER A 143 -2.75 0.49 -23.46
CA SER A 143 -2.74 -0.42 -22.32
C SER A 143 -4.08 -0.34 -21.58
N LEU A 144 -4.57 -1.47 -21.09
CA LEU A 144 -5.81 -1.57 -20.34
C LEU A 144 -5.60 -2.42 -19.09
N ARG A 145 -6.03 -1.89 -17.96
CA ARG A 145 -6.10 -2.61 -16.68
C ARG A 145 -7.55 -2.72 -16.22
N LEU A 146 -7.98 -3.94 -15.92
CA LEU A 146 -9.31 -4.22 -15.40
C LEU A 146 -9.19 -4.76 -13.97
N ARG A 147 -9.97 -4.18 -13.05
CA ARG A 147 -10.02 -4.60 -11.64
C ARG A 147 -11.41 -4.51 -11.04
N SER A 148 -11.60 -5.16 -9.89
CA SER A 148 -12.82 -5.07 -9.07
C SER A 148 -14.13 -5.39 -9.80
N MET A 149 -14.15 -6.46 -10.61
CA MET A 149 -15.36 -6.92 -11.29
C MET A 149 -16.40 -7.44 -10.29
N MET A 150 -17.62 -6.91 -10.36
CA MET A 150 -18.72 -7.23 -9.43
C MET A 150 -20.05 -7.38 -10.15
N VAL A 151 -20.87 -8.33 -9.70
CA VAL A 151 -22.25 -8.53 -10.14
C VAL A 151 -23.20 -8.45 -8.95
N ASP A 152 -24.19 -7.58 -9.06
CA ASP A 152 -25.29 -7.47 -8.11
C ASP A 152 -26.55 -8.11 -8.70
N SER A 153 -27.11 -9.09 -7.99
CA SER A 153 -28.36 -9.78 -8.35
C SER A 153 -29.59 -8.86 -8.26
N THR A 154 -29.56 -7.94 -7.31
CA THR A 154 -30.66 -7.04 -6.95
C THR A 154 -30.03 -5.68 -6.78
N GLY A 155 -29.78 -5.01 -7.91
CA GLY A 155 -28.92 -3.82 -7.99
C GLY A 155 -29.36 -2.59 -7.20
N ASP A 156 -30.42 -2.66 -6.38
CA ASP A 156 -30.92 -1.50 -5.64
C ASP A 156 -31.55 -1.84 -4.28
N ASN A 157 -30.73 -1.86 -3.22
CA ASN A 157 -31.21 -1.82 -1.83
C ASN A 157 -32.20 -0.65 -1.61
N PHE A 158 -32.00 0.46 -2.32
CA PHE A 158 -32.83 1.66 -2.20
C PHE A 158 -34.28 1.44 -2.65
N MET A 159 -34.53 0.58 -3.64
CA MET A 159 -35.90 0.34 -4.13
C MET A 159 -36.78 -0.34 -3.09
N GLU A 160 -36.19 -1.15 -2.21
CA GLU A 160 -36.91 -1.80 -1.12
C GLU A 160 -37.46 -0.78 -0.11
N THR A 161 -36.89 0.43 -0.05
CA THR A 161 -37.34 1.48 0.87
C THR A 161 -38.59 2.21 0.35
N TYR A 162 -38.87 2.15 -0.96
CA TYR A 162 -40.03 2.82 -1.56
C TYR A 162 -41.28 1.94 -1.57
N PRO A 163 -42.50 2.49 -1.60
CA PRO A 163 -43.74 1.72 -1.77
C PRO A 163 -43.77 0.89 -3.07
N GLU A 164 -44.50 -0.23 -3.07
CA GLU A 164 -44.55 -1.18 -4.21
C GLU A 164 -44.92 -0.55 -5.56
N ILE A 165 -45.79 0.46 -5.55
CA ILE A 165 -46.19 1.21 -6.75
C ILE A 165 -45.01 1.88 -7.48
N TYR A 166 -43.90 2.15 -6.78
CA TYR A 166 -42.68 2.71 -7.35
C TYR A 166 -41.58 1.66 -7.58
N ARG A 167 -41.78 0.40 -7.18
CA ARG A 167 -40.81 -0.70 -7.31
C ARG A 167 -40.81 -1.38 -8.67
N GLU A 168 -41.42 -0.74 -9.68
CA GLU A 168 -41.44 -1.30 -11.02
C GLU A 168 -40.03 -1.38 -11.60
N ARG A 169 -39.56 -2.62 -11.83
CA ARG A 169 -38.24 -2.88 -12.42
C ARG A 169 -38.15 -2.30 -13.82
N ASN A 170 -36.99 -1.72 -14.11
CA ASN A 170 -36.67 -1.06 -15.39
C ASN A 170 -37.54 0.17 -15.72
N SER A 171 -38.33 0.68 -14.77
CA SER A 171 -38.99 1.98 -14.91
C SER A 171 -37.99 3.13 -14.98
N PHE A 172 -38.43 4.31 -15.43
CA PHE A 172 -37.60 5.52 -15.37
C PHE A 172 -37.14 5.81 -13.94
N PHE A 173 -38.06 5.72 -12.98
CA PHE A 173 -37.77 5.95 -11.56
C PHE A 173 -36.71 4.99 -11.02
N HIS A 174 -36.83 3.70 -11.34
CA HIS A 174 -35.82 2.70 -10.99
C HIS A 174 -34.45 3.11 -11.51
N ARG A 175 -34.31 3.30 -12.84
CA ARG A 175 -33.03 3.64 -13.46
C ARG A 175 -32.43 4.94 -12.92
N TYR A 176 -33.25 5.92 -12.59
CA TYR A 176 -32.81 7.18 -11.99
C TYR A 176 -32.25 6.96 -10.58
N ILE A 177 -32.94 6.20 -9.73
CA ILE A 177 -32.49 5.89 -8.37
C ILE A 177 -31.25 4.98 -8.37
N SER A 178 -31.11 4.09 -9.36
CA SER A 178 -29.95 3.22 -9.48
C SER A 178 -28.62 3.98 -9.57
N ILE A 179 -28.63 5.18 -10.17
CA ILE A 179 -27.44 6.04 -10.23
C ILE A 179 -27.00 6.47 -8.82
N PHE A 180 -27.93 6.88 -7.97
CA PHE A 180 -27.62 7.28 -6.59
C PHE A 180 -27.27 6.09 -5.71
N SER A 181 -27.96 4.97 -5.91
CA SER A 181 -27.66 3.69 -5.25
C SER A 181 -26.24 3.25 -5.56
N SER A 182 -25.79 3.37 -6.82
CA SER A 182 -24.39 3.13 -7.19
C SER A 182 -23.42 3.96 -6.36
N ILE A 183 -23.58 5.29 -6.40
CA ILE A 183 -22.69 6.22 -5.69
C ILE A 183 -22.65 5.91 -4.20
N TYR A 184 -23.81 5.62 -3.60
CA TYR A 184 -23.89 5.25 -2.19
C TYR A 184 -23.19 3.93 -1.89
N ASN A 185 -23.35 2.91 -2.74
CA ASN A 185 -22.68 1.62 -2.55
C ASN A 185 -21.17 1.73 -2.72
N ASP A 186 -20.69 2.65 -3.56
CA ASP A 186 -19.26 2.94 -3.70
C ASP A 186 -18.72 3.58 -2.40
N TYR A 187 -19.41 4.59 -1.86
CA TYR A 187 -19.05 5.17 -0.56
C TYR A 187 -19.15 4.18 0.60
N ALA A 188 -20.16 3.31 0.61
CA ALA A 188 -20.28 2.27 1.62
C ALA A 188 -19.08 1.31 1.57
N GLY A 189 -18.61 0.96 0.36
CA GLY A 189 -17.38 0.18 0.19
C GLY A 189 -16.14 0.91 0.71
N ASP A 190 -15.99 2.20 0.42
CA ASP A 190 -14.88 3.00 0.93
C ASP A 190 -14.92 3.10 2.47
N ILE A 191 -16.12 3.25 3.06
CA ILE A 191 -16.32 3.27 4.52
C ILE A 191 -15.97 1.92 5.14
N GLU A 192 -16.39 0.81 4.52
CA GLU A 192 -16.07 -0.54 4.99
C GLU A 192 -14.55 -0.81 4.96
N ALA A 193 -13.82 -0.19 4.03
CA ALA A 193 -12.36 -0.28 3.93
C ALA A 193 -11.60 0.66 4.88
N LEU A 194 -12.27 1.60 5.58
CA LEU A 194 -11.62 2.50 6.54
C LEU A 194 -10.76 1.82 7.60
N PRO A 195 -11.15 0.66 8.19
CA PRO A 195 -10.31 -0.02 9.17
C PRO A 195 -8.95 -0.45 8.59
N GLU A 196 -8.88 -0.74 7.29
CA GLU A 196 -7.61 -1.08 6.61
C GLU A 196 -6.67 0.12 6.57
N LEU A 197 -7.20 1.35 6.48
CA LEU A 197 -6.39 2.57 6.54
C LEU A 197 -5.78 2.84 7.91
N LEU A 198 -6.34 2.26 8.98
CA LEU A 198 -5.80 2.39 10.34
C LEU A 198 -4.66 1.42 10.63
N ASP A 199 -4.41 0.45 9.75
CA ASP A 199 -3.28 -0.45 9.87
C ASP A 199 -1.98 0.29 9.49
N LEU A 200 -1.10 0.45 10.48
CA LEU A 200 0.16 1.17 10.34
C LEU A 200 1.16 0.50 9.39
N ASP A 201 0.92 -0.75 8.99
CA ASP A 201 1.82 -1.47 8.08
C ASP A 201 1.40 -1.36 6.62
N THR A 202 0.12 -1.11 6.36
CA THR A 202 -0.45 -1.08 5.01
C THR A 202 -0.99 0.28 4.60
N CYS A 203 -1.17 1.20 5.55
CA CYS A 203 -1.69 2.54 5.26
C CYS A 203 -0.73 3.37 4.38
N PRO A 204 -1.27 4.30 3.56
CA PRO A 204 -0.47 5.29 2.84
C PRO A 204 0.40 6.15 3.76
N VAL A 205 1.60 6.52 3.29
CA VAL A 205 2.61 7.26 4.06
C VAL A 205 2.09 8.61 4.53
N GLU A 206 1.23 9.26 3.75
CA GLU A 206 0.64 10.56 4.07
C GLU A 206 -0.19 10.48 5.36
N LEU A 207 -0.87 9.35 5.60
CA LEU A 207 -1.66 9.14 6.81
C LEU A 207 -0.79 8.99 8.06
N LEU A 208 0.44 8.48 7.94
CA LEU A 208 1.37 8.36 9.07
C LEU A 208 1.67 9.73 9.68
N THR A 209 1.78 10.77 8.86
CA THR A 209 2.00 12.14 9.38
C THR A 209 0.79 12.65 10.18
N ILE A 210 -0.43 12.29 9.76
CA ILE A 210 -1.67 12.62 10.46
C ILE A 210 -1.75 11.85 11.79
N TYR A 211 -1.43 10.56 11.77
CA TYR A 211 -1.42 9.71 12.95
C TYR A 211 -0.38 10.16 13.97
N GLY A 212 0.82 10.55 13.51
CA GLY A 212 1.81 11.22 14.36
C GLY A 212 1.23 12.49 15.00
N GLY A 213 0.54 13.32 14.21
CA GLY A 213 -0.13 14.53 14.69
C GLY A 213 -1.18 14.27 15.77
N TRP A 214 -1.99 13.22 15.64
CA TRP A 214 -2.94 12.79 16.69
C TRP A 214 -2.22 12.40 17.98
N MET A 215 -1.04 11.82 17.86
CA MET A 215 -0.18 11.47 18.99
C MET A 215 0.67 12.64 19.48
N GLY A 216 0.53 13.84 18.91
CA GLY A 216 1.29 15.03 19.32
C GLY A 216 2.77 15.00 18.92
N ILE A 217 3.11 14.22 17.88
CA ILE A 217 4.42 14.21 17.24
C ILE A 217 4.28 14.84 15.86
N ASP A 218 5.01 15.92 15.62
CA ASP A 218 5.12 16.50 14.29
C ASP A 218 6.08 15.67 13.45
N LEU A 219 5.58 15.13 12.34
CA LEU A 219 6.34 14.35 11.36
C LEU A 219 6.32 15.01 9.97
N ARG A 220 5.90 16.28 9.89
CA ARG A 220 5.80 17.00 8.62
C ARG A 220 7.21 17.44 8.18
N GLY A 221 7.62 17.01 6.98
CA GLY A 221 8.85 17.52 6.37
C GLY A 221 9.49 16.63 5.31
N ASP A 222 8.91 15.48 4.99
CA ASP A 222 9.33 14.60 3.86
C ASP A 222 10.81 14.23 3.86
N PHE A 223 11.46 14.31 5.03
CA PHE A 223 12.88 14.04 5.20
C PHE A 223 13.12 12.70 5.91
N LEU A 224 12.08 12.04 6.44
CA LEU A 224 12.20 10.74 7.10
C LEU A 224 11.79 9.63 6.15
N ASP A 225 12.58 8.56 6.15
CA ASP A 225 12.22 7.34 5.44
C ASP A 225 10.91 6.75 5.99
N GLU A 226 10.16 6.09 5.12
CA GLU A 226 8.86 5.48 5.44
C GLU A 226 8.94 4.52 6.63
N ASP A 227 9.96 3.65 6.67
CA ASP A 227 10.16 2.70 7.75
C ASP A 227 10.36 3.39 9.10
N ILE A 228 11.07 4.53 9.11
CA ILE A 228 11.31 5.31 10.33
C ILE A 228 10.00 5.98 10.78
N LEU A 229 9.21 6.51 9.85
CA LEU A 229 7.89 7.08 10.14
C LEU A 229 6.96 6.04 10.76
N ARG A 230 6.87 4.84 10.17
CA ARG A 230 6.03 3.74 10.67
C ARG A 230 6.45 3.33 12.09
N ASP A 231 7.74 3.17 12.34
CA ASP A 231 8.25 2.83 13.69
C ASP A 231 7.98 3.93 14.72
N LEU A 232 8.17 5.19 14.36
CA LEU A 232 7.88 6.33 15.24
C LEU A 232 6.40 6.40 15.61
N VAL A 233 5.50 6.22 14.64
CA VAL A 233 4.04 6.24 14.88
C VAL A 233 3.62 5.03 15.71
N ARG A 234 4.16 3.84 15.41
CA ARG A 234 3.90 2.60 16.16
C ARG A 234 4.27 2.74 17.63
N GLU A 235 5.38 3.41 17.93
CA GLU A 235 5.85 3.62 19.31
C GLU A 235 5.43 4.96 19.92
N ALA A 236 4.70 5.80 19.18
CA ALA A 236 4.36 7.16 19.57
C ALA A 236 3.73 7.24 20.97
N TYR A 237 2.83 6.31 21.29
CA TYR A 237 2.22 6.24 22.62
C TYR A 237 3.26 6.02 23.74
N SER A 238 4.16 5.05 23.55
CA SER A 238 5.21 4.71 24.50
C SER A 238 6.21 5.86 24.67
N LEU A 239 6.62 6.46 23.54
CA LEU A 239 7.52 7.60 23.50
C LEU A 239 6.94 8.81 24.24
N ASN A 240 5.66 9.13 24.00
CA ASN A 240 4.99 10.23 24.69
C ASN A 240 4.84 10.00 26.19
N ARG A 241 4.61 8.75 26.64
CA ARG A 241 4.54 8.42 28.06
C ARG A 241 5.88 8.63 28.78
N MET A 242 6.99 8.49 28.06
CA MET A 242 8.36 8.66 28.59
C MET A 242 8.99 10.00 28.16
N LYS A 243 8.20 10.95 27.68
CA LYS A 243 8.68 12.23 27.16
C LYS A 243 9.53 12.97 28.19
N GLY A 244 10.63 13.57 27.73
CA GLY A 244 11.59 14.26 28.58
C GLY A 244 12.57 13.36 29.34
N THR A 245 12.52 12.03 29.18
CA THR A 245 13.46 11.11 29.81
C THR A 245 14.61 10.72 28.88
N LYS A 246 15.76 10.34 29.46
CA LYS A 246 16.88 9.71 28.74
C LYS A 246 16.44 8.53 27.88
N ARG A 247 15.55 7.67 28.41
CA ARG A 247 15.06 6.47 27.71
C ARG A 247 14.30 6.80 26.43
N ALA A 248 13.48 7.85 26.44
CA ALA A 248 12.78 8.28 25.23
C ALA A 248 13.76 8.77 24.16
N MET A 249 14.77 9.56 24.55
CA MET A 249 15.81 10.02 23.63
C MET A 249 16.63 8.86 23.04
N GLU A 250 17.04 7.89 23.88
CA GLU A 250 17.73 6.67 23.42
C GLU A 250 16.89 5.87 22.43
N ARG A 251 15.58 5.70 22.68
CA ARG A 251 14.70 4.94 21.78
C ARG A 251 14.47 5.65 20.46
N ILE A 252 14.28 6.97 20.46
CA ILE A 252 14.15 7.77 19.22
C ILE A 252 15.43 7.65 18.39
N LEU A 253 16.59 7.77 19.02
CA LEU A 253 17.88 7.60 18.35
C LEU A 253 18.05 6.19 17.78
N GLU A 254 17.61 5.16 18.50
CA GLU A 254 17.61 3.77 18.02
C GLU A 254 16.71 3.56 16.80
N ILE A 255 15.55 4.22 16.75
CA ILE A 255 14.64 4.16 15.60
C ILE A 255 15.27 4.84 14.36
N ILE A 256 15.85 6.03 14.52
CA ILE A 256 16.41 6.81 13.41
C ILE A 256 17.76 6.25 12.93
N LEU A 257 18.67 5.95 13.86
CA LEU A 257 20.05 5.52 13.54
C LEU A 257 20.15 4.01 13.29
N ARG A 258 19.13 3.23 13.69
CA ARG A 258 19.16 1.76 13.77
C ARG A 258 20.24 1.21 14.71
N GLU A 259 20.76 2.07 15.59
CA GLU A 259 21.84 1.78 16.53
C GLU A 259 21.57 2.43 17.88
N LYS A 260 22.11 1.84 18.96
CA LYS A 260 22.01 2.44 20.30
C LYS A 260 23.00 3.58 20.46
N ALA A 261 22.47 4.80 20.59
CA ALA A 261 23.24 5.97 20.99
C ALA A 261 23.41 6.03 22.51
N ILE A 262 24.51 6.63 22.97
CA ILE A 262 24.78 6.80 24.40
C ILE A 262 24.40 8.23 24.78
N VAL A 263 23.45 8.38 25.71
CA VAL A 263 23.00 9.68 26.20
C VAL A 263 23.62 9.99 27.56
N LEU A 264 24.37 11.09 27.65
CA LEU A 264 25.07 11.55 28.85
C LEU A 264 24.44 12.84 29.41
N GLU A 265 24.02 12.80 30.67
CA GLU A 265 23.50 13.96 31.41
C GLU A 265 24.61 14.58 32.27
N HIS A 266 24.93 15.87 32.05
CA HIS A 266 26.07 16.49 32.72
C HIS A 266 25.87 16.69 34.22
N ASN A 267 24.63 16.76 34.70
CA ASN A 267 24.35 16.78 36.13
C ASN A 267 24.88 15.53 36.84
N GLN A 268 24.67 14.35 36.25
CA GLN A 268 25.13 13.09 36.82
C GLN A 268 26.66 12.98 36.80
N VAL A 269 27.29 13.49 35.73
CA VAL A 269 28.75 13.53 35.64
C VAL A 269 29.31 14.42 36.76
N LYS A 270 28.86 15.67 36.86
CA LYS A 270 29.35 16.62 37.88
C LYS A 270 29.14 16.14 39.31
N SER A 271 28.02 15.45 39.60
CA SER A 271 27.75 14.91 40.93
C SER A 271 28.72 13.79 41.31
N ARG A 272 28.99 12.84 40.40
CA ARG A 272 29.95 11.74 40.66
C ARG A 272 31.37 12.26 40.79
N THR A 273 31.73 13.24 39.97
CA THR A 273 33.08 13.79 40.00
C THR A 273 33.38 14.58 41.29
N ALA A 274 32.35 15.17 41.90
CA ALA A 274 32.49 15.79 43.22
C ALA A 274 32.69 14.78 44.37
N GLU A 275 32.33 13.51 44.16
CA GLU A 275 32.50 12.43 45.14
C GLU A 275 33.84 11.69 44.96
N ASP A 276 34.30 11.52 43.71
CA ASP A 276 35.44 10.65 43.37
C ASP A 276 36.76 11.39 43.02
N ASP A 277 36.82 12.72 43.12
CA ASP A 277 38.03 13.55 42.85
C ASP A 277 38.66 13.31 41.45
N VAL A 278 37.83 12.93 40.47
CA VAL A 278 38.26 12.64 39.09
C VAL A 278 38.37 13.92 38.27
N GLU A 279 39.37 14.05 37.38
CA GLU A 279 39.47 15.24 36.52
C GLU A 279 38.45 15.19 35.37
N ILE A 280 37.56 16.19 35.29
CA ILE A 280 36.60 16.31 34.17
C ILE A 280 37.38 16.75 32.90
N PRO A 281 37.23 16.05 31.76
CA PRO A 281 37.80 16.50 30.49
C PRO A 281 37.27 17.90 30.12
N GLU A 282 38.11 18.78 29.57
CA GLU A 282 37.77 20.20 29.35
C GLU A 282 36.46 20.40 28.56
N HIS A 283 36.16 19.50 27.62
CA HIS A 283 34.97 19.56 26.78
C HIS A 283 33.66 19.35 27.55
N PHE A 284 33.71 18.75 28.74
CA PHE A 284 32.58 18.57 29.66
C PHE A 284 32.54 19.64 30.75
N LYS A 285 33.65 20.34 31.03
CA LYS A 285 33.72 21.43 32.01
C LYS A 285 32.89 22.66 31.57
N THR A 286 32.86 22.96 30.28
CA THR A 286 32.16 24.13 29.69
C THR A 286 30.63 23.98 29.61
N LYS A 287 30.09 22.78 29.85
CA LYS A 287 28.65 22.50 29.67
C LYS A 287 27.86 22.67 30.98
N GLY A 288 26.64 23.19 30.85
CA GLY A 288 25.72 23.46 31.95
C GLY A 288 25.15 22.20 32.58
N ILE A 289 24.58 22.31 33.79
CA ILE A 289 23.96 21.17 34.50
C ILE A 289 22.77 20.55 33.76
N TYR A 290 22.09 21.33 32.92
CA TYR A 290 20.93 20.90 32.13
C TYR A 290 21.29 20.46 30.71
N ASP A 291 22.58 20.44 30.37
CA ASP A 291 23.02 20.03 29.05
C ASP A 291 23.05 18.49 28.96
N VAL A 292 22.75 17.98 27.78
CA VAL A 292 22.81 16.55 27.46
C VAL A 292 23.67 16.37 26.22
N THR A 293 24.68 15.49 26.31
CA THR A 293 25.50 15.10 25.15
C THR A 293 25.06 13.72 24.69
N ILE A 294 24.78 13.60 23.40
CA ILE A 294 24.47 12.35 22.71
C ILE A 294 25.73 11.93 21.97
N LEU A 295 26.22 10.73 22.28
CA LEU A 295 27.38 10.12 21.64
C LEU A 295 26.91 9.08 20.64
N VAL A 296 27.36 9.23 19.39
CA VAL A 296 27.07 8.32 18.28
C VAL A 296 28.35 7.72 17.74
N LYS A 297 28.30 6.46 17.31
CA LYS A 297 29.48 5.71 16.82
C LYS A 297 29.76 5.93 15.34
N ARG A 298 28.77 6.40 14.58
CA ARG A 298 28.84 6.62 13.13
C ARG A 298 29.00 8.09 12.78
N HIS A 299 29.56 8.36 11.60
CA HIS A 299 29.46 9.68 10.98
C HIS A 299 28.00 10.01 10.69
N LEU A 300 27.60 11.24 11.07
CA LEU A 300 26.29 11.79 10.79
C LEU A 300 26.40 12.78 9.62
N THR A 301 25.60 12.59 8.59
CA THR A 301 25.38 13.60 7.56
C THR A 301 24.58 14.78 8.15
N GLU A 302 24.70 15.96 7.55
CA GLU A 302 23.95 17.14 7.99
C GLU A 302 22.42 16.93 7.89
N GLU A 303 21.97 16.19 6.87
CA GLU A 303 20.56 15.78 6.72
C GLU A 303 20.10 14.98 7.94
N LEU A 304 20.78 13.87 8.24
CA LEU A 304 20.45 12.99 9.37
C LEU A 304 20.51 13.74 10.71
N ARG A 305 21.48 14.65 10.87
CA ARG A 305 21.57 15.53 12.04
C ARG A 305 20.32 16.39 12.17
N HIS A 306 19.85 16.99 11.08
CA HIS A 306 18.60 17.76 11.06
C HIS A 306 17.39 16.89 11.43
N GLN A 307 17.27 15.68 10.88
CA GLN A 307 16.19 14.74 11.22
C GLN A 307 16.15 14.43 12.72
N ILE A 308 17.31 14.12 13.31
CA ILE A 308 17.43 13.79 14.73
C ILE A 308 17.04 14.99 15.59
N PHE A 309 17.56 16.18 15.30
CA PHE A 309 17.22 17.37 16.06
C PHE A 309 15.74 17.73 15.93
N PHE A 310 15.16 17.59 14.73
CA PHE A 310 13.75 17.88 14.51
C PHE A 310 12.84 17.02 15.41
N ILE A 311 13.15 15.73 15.57
CA ILE A 311 12.35 14.85 16.45
C ILE A 311 12.71 15.09 17.91
N LEU A 312 14.00 15.10 18.28
CA LEU A 312 14.41 15.24 19.68
C LEU A 312 13.99 16.57 20.30
N ASP A 313 13.93 17.66 19.53
CA ASP A 313 13.49 18.97 20.03
C ASP A 313 12.03 18.93 20.53
N GLN A 314 11.21 18.05 19.95
CA GLN A 314 9.83 17.84 20.38
C GLN A 314 9.72 17.03 21.67
N PHE A 315 10.76 16.26 22.03
CA PHE A 315 10.78 15.35 23.19
C PHE A 315 11.62 15.86 24.36
N LYS A 316 12.47 16.87 24.16
CA LYS A 316 13.35 17.40 25.21
C LYS A 316 12.58 18.19 26.28
N PRO A 317 13.03 18.17 27.55
CA PRO A 317 12.52 19.08 28.57
C PRO A 317 12.84 20.55 28.26
N VAL A 318 12.04 21.45 28.81
CA VAL A 318 12.27 22.90 28.70
C VAL A 318 13.61 23.26 29.34
N ARG A 319 14.42 24.08 28.65
CA ARG A 319 15.80 24.52 29.00
C ARG A 319 16.92 23.50 28.76
N THR A 320 16.63 22.27 28.35
CA THR A 320 17.68 21.31 27.99
C THR A 320 18.33 21.68 26.64
N ARG A 321 19.66 21.72 26.61
CA ARG A 321 20.44 21.86 25.37
C ARG A 321 21.00 20.49 24.97
N LEU A 322 20.66 20.07 23.75
CA LEU A 322 21.13 18.82 23.18
C LEU A 322 22.35 19.10 22.32
N ASN A 323 23.42 18.36 22.58
CA ASN A 323 24.62 18.36 21.75
C ASN A 323 24.84 16.94 21.23
N ILE A 324 25.10 16.79 19.93
CA ILE A 324 25.46 15.50 19.35
C ILE A 324 26.97 15.54 19.06
N THR A 325 27.69 14.53 19.53
CA THR A 325 29.13 14.39 19.37
C THR A 325 29.41 12.99 18.82
N GLN A 326 30.31 12.94 17.84
CA GLN A 326 30.74 11.69 17.24
C GLN A 326 31.88 11.07 18.06
N LEU A 327 31.81 9.75 18.24
CA LEU A 327 32.89 8.94 18.77
C LEU A 327 33.86 8.60 17.63
N ASP A 328 35.13 8.91 17.82
CA ASP A 328 36.16 8.60 16.84
C ASP A 328 36.49 7.10 16.87
N GLU A 329 36.67 6.48 15.70
CA GLU A 329 37.06 5.06 15.58
C GLU A 329 38.57 4.85 15.76
N THR A 330 39.36 5.90 15.50
CA THR A 330 40.81 5.95 15.69
C THR A 330 41.12 6.79 16.93
N PRO A 331 41.61 6.17 18.01
CA PRO A 331 41.82 6.86 19.27
C PRO A 331 43.11 7.69 19.21
N THR A 332 42.98 8.99 18.98
CA THR A 332 44.03 9.95 19.29
C THR A 332 43.76 10.45 20.72
N ALA A 333 44.79 10.63 21.55
CA ALA A 333 44.61 10.94 22.97
C ALA A 333 43.85 12.27 23.25
N ASP A 334 43.72 13.14 22.24
CA ASP A 334 42.97 14.40 22.26
C ASP A 334 41.59 14.33 21.55
N SER A 335 41.17 13.16 21.04
CA SER A 335 39.91 12.97 20.30
C SER A 335 38.79 12.42 21.19
N ASN A 336 37.54 12.29 20.70
CA ASN A 336 36.38 11.84 21.49
C ASN A 336 36.43 10.34 21.81
N THR A 337 37.44 9.94 22.57
CA THR A 337 37.73 8.56 22.94
C THR A 337 37.53 8.37 24.45
N TYR A 338 36.67 7.43 24.82
CA TYR A 338 36.39 7.06 26.20
C TYR A 338 36.83 5.62 26.44
N LEU A 339 37.60 5.41 27.51
CA LEU A 339 38.26 4.14 27.89
C LEU A 339 37.36 2.90 27.80
N ASP A 340 36.11 3.00 28.28
CA ASP A 340 35.17 1.87 28.31
C ASP A 340 34.21 1.81 27.10
N VAL A 341 34.28 2.76 26.15
CA VAL A 341 33.30 2.88 25.05
C VAL A 341 33.90 2.62 23.68
N ASN A 342 34.98 3.32 23.34
CA ASN A 342 35.59 3.28 22.01
C ASN A 342 37.13 3.33 22.04
N PHE A 343 37.74 3.31 23.21
CA PHE A 343 39.20 3.21 23.31
C PHE A 343 39.68 1.86 22.76
N ARG A 344 40.47 1.92 21.69
CA ARG A 344 41.29 0.81 21.22
C ARG A 344 42.74 1.11 21.55
N LEU A 345 43.50 0.10 21.97
CA LEU A 345 44.95 0.27 22.01
C LEU A 345 45.41 0.53 20.57
N PRO A 346 46.26 1.55 20.33
CA PRO A 346 46.80 1.78 19.02
C PRO A 346 47.58 0.52 18.58
N GLU A 347 47.11 -0.18 17.54
CA GLU A 347 47.86 -1.28 16.94
C GLU A 347 48.92 -0.69 16.02
N GLU A 348 50.19 -1.04 16.26
CA GLU A 348 51.28 -0.67 15.36
C GLU A 348 51.04 -1.30 13.98
N ARG A 349 50.87 -0.45 12.96
CA ARG A 349 50.78 -0.90 11.56
C ARG A 349 52.13 -0.65 10.89
N GLY A 350 52.71 -1.70 10.30
CA GLY A 350 53.89 -1.57 9.44
C GLY A 350 53.48 -0.98 8.10
N ALA A 351 54.13 0.11 7.66
CA ALA A 351 53.87 0.74 6.38
C ALA A 351 55.06 0.56 5.42
N THR A 352 54.77 0.18 4.17
CA THR A 352 55.72 0.20 3.05
C THR A 352 55.63 1.52 2.30
N LEU A 353 56.77 2.01 1.81
CA LEU A 353 57.04 3.40 1.38
C LEU A 353 56.18 3.97 0.21
N ASP A 354 55.26 3.18 -0.36
CA ASP A 354 54.47 3.53 -1.54
C ASP A 354 52.96 3.75 -1.25
N GLU A 355 52.52 3.69 0.01
CA GLU A 355 51.12 3.96 0.38
C GLU A 355 50.97 5.31 1.11
N GLU A 356 50.02 6.15 0.67
CA GLU A 356 49.71 7.43 1.32
C GLU A 356 49.01 7.22 2.67
N PHE A 357 49.79 7.12 3.75
CA PHE A 357 49.28 7.12 5.11
C PHE A 357 49.47 8.48 5.81
N VAL A 358 48.46 8.88 6.58
CA VAL A 358 48.54 10.00 7.52
C VAL A 358 49.36 9.55 8.73
N LEU A 359 50.45 10.28 9.03
CA LEU A 359 51.38 9.96 10.12
C LEU A 359 50.78 10.28 11.50
N ASP A 360 50.00 9.37 12.06
CA ASP A 360 49.35 9.49 13.38
C ASP A 360 50.14 8.83 14.53
N GLY A 361 51.48 8.74 14.40
CA GLY A 361 52.37 8.28 15.48
C GLY A 361 52.30 6.77 15.82
N THR A 362 51.50 6.01 15.08
CA THR A 362 51.30 4.54 15.21
C THR A 362 51.98 3.71 14.12
N ILE A 363 52.68 4.38 13.21
CA ILE A 363 53.27 3.76 12.03
C ILE A 363 54.77 3.62 12.26
N VAL A 364 55.26 2.37 12.25
CA VAL A 364 56.70 2.07 12.24
C VAL A 364 57.08 1.68 10.81
N LEU A 365 57.98 2.45 10.20
CA LEU A 365 58.58 2.11 8.91
C LEU A 365 59.43 0.84 9.07
N GLN A 366 59.15 -0.19 8.27
CA GLN A 366 59.99 -1.38 8.19
C GLN A 366 61.05 -1.27 7.10
#